data_AF-A0A1A9RDF7-F1
#
_entry.id   AF-A0A1A9RDF7-F1
#
_cell.length_a   1.000
_cell.length_b   1.000
_cell.length_c   1.000
_cell.angle_alpha   90.00
_cell.angle_beta   90.00
_cell.angle_gamma   90.00
#
_symmetry.space_group_name_H-M   'P 1'
#
loop_
_entity.id
_entity.type
_entity.pdbx_description
1 polymer ?
#
loop_
_entity_poly.entity_id
_entity_poly.type
_entity_poly.pdbx_seq_one_letter_code
_entity_poly.pdbx_strand_id
1 'polypeptide(L)'
;MEIGHVLTVLVSFIVAFLTLQNFFKQKWWERKEKIYSETIARLQEIQNIILKCQINLIGINKYNLDNDNIRQENQINLHNSLMELLLLNDEFGLQICKLFPYFFRPALEETINISRKLKEYLSNLYDYRGDDTPIDFDDIELREKIFLCLDETGNYLSSEIQIFAFYMKSDLRINIKYFICGYWLQAKSFWRYFFSKL
;
A
#
# COMPACT_ATOMS: atom_id res chain seq x y z
N MET A 1 7.08 -44.47 45.18
CA MET A 1 7.52 -44.30 43.78
C MET A 1 6.53 -43.43 42.97
N GLU A 2 5.85 -42.48 43.61
CA GLU A 2 4.70 -41.74 43.02
C GLU A 2 5.04 -40.27 42.73
N ILE A 3 5.87 -39.64 43.58
CA ILE A 3 6.28 -38.24 43.43
C ILE A 3 7.06 -38.01 42.13
N GLY A 4 7.92 -38.96 41.73
CA GLY A 4 8.69 -38.89 40.49
C GLY A 4 7.81 -38.91 39.23
N HIS A 5 6.76 -39.72 39.21
CA HIS A 5 5.82 -39.76 38.08
C HIS A 5 5.00 -38.46 37.97
N VAL A 6 4.54 -37.90 39.09
CA VAL A 6 3.80 -36.63 39.11
C VAL A 6 4.68 -35.47 38.61
N LEU A 7 5.96 -35.43 39.03
CA LEU A 7 6.91 -34.42 38.56
C LEU A 7 7.18 -34.54 37.06
N THR A 8 7.30 -35.77 36.56
CA THR A 8 7.56 -36.03 35.13
C THR A 8 6.38 -35.58 34.26
N VAL A 9 5.15 -35.88 34.69
CA VAL A 9 3.91 -35.45 33.99
C VAL A 9 3.78 -33.93 33.97
N LEU A 10 4.09 -33.24 35.07
CA LEU A 10 4.08 -31.77 35.14
C LEU A 10 5.12 -31.14 34.20
N VAL A 11 6.35 -31.66 34.19
CA VAL A 11 7.40 -31.18 33.28
C VAL A 11 6.99 -31.40 31.82
N SER A 12 6.44 -32.57 31.47
CA SER A 12 5.93 -32.83 30.12
C SER A 12 4.81 -31.87 29.71
N PHE A 13 3.91 -31.53 30.64
CA PHE A 13 2.83 -30.57 30.39
C PHE A 13 3.36 -29.16 30.14
N ILE A 14 4.34 -28.71 30.92
CA ILE A 14 5.01 -27.41 30.73
C ILE A 14 5.71 -27.37 29.37
N VAL A 15 6.43 -28.43 29.00
CA VAL A 15 7.11 -28.52 27.70
C VAL A 15 6.10 -28.51 26.54
N ALA A 16 4.99 -29.26 26.65
CA ALA A 16 3.91 -29.27 25.67
C ALA A 16 3.25 -27.88 25.53
N PHE A 17 3.03 -27.19 26.64
CA PHE A 17 2.46 -25.85 26.64
C PHE A 17 3.39 -24.82 25.99
N LEU A 18 4.68 -24.84 26.31
CA LEU A 18 5.68 -23.95 25.71
C LEU A 18 5.86 -24.21 24.21
N THR A 19 5.83 -25.48 23.79
CA THR A 19 5.91 -25.85 22.37
C THR A 19 4.66 -25.40 21.61
N LEU A 20 3.46 -25.56 22.16
CA LEU A 20 2.22 -25.01 21.60
C LEU A 20 2.25 -23.49 21.51
N GLN A 21 2.68 -22.79 22.57
CA GLN A 21 2.84 -21.33 22.55
C GLN A 21 3.81 -20.88 21.47
N ASN A 22 4.96 -21.54 21.34
CA ASN A 22 5.94 -21.24 20.30
C ASN A 22 5.40 -21.52 18.89
N PHE A 23 4.67 -22.62 18.70
CA PHE A 23 4.03 -22.96 17.44
C PHE A 23 2.97 -21.91 17.04
N PHE A 24 2.08 -21.52 17.96
CA PHE A 24 1.08 -20.48 17.69
C PHE A 24 1.73 -19.13 17.42
N LYS A 25 2.79 -18.78 18.15
CA LYS A 25 3.58 -17.58 17.91
C LYS A 25 4.18 -17.59 16.50
N GLN A 26 4.82 -18.69 16.09
CA GLN A 26 5.39 -18.83 14.75
C GLN A 26 4.32 -18.76 13.65
N LYS A 27 3.20 -19.48 13.80
CA LYS A 27 2.08 -19.44 12.85
C LYS A 27 1.44 -18.05 12.76
N TRP A 28 1.40 -17.32 13.86
CA TRP A 28 0.92 -15.94 13.88
C TRP A 28 1.87 -15.00 13.12
N TRP A 29 3.19 -15.17 13.26
CA TRP A 29 4.19 -14.43 12.48
C TRP A 29 4.09 -14.72 10.98
N GLU A 30 3.98 -15.99 10.58
CA GLU A 30 3.80 -16.39 9.17
C GLU A 30 2.54 -15.72 8.55
N ARG A 31 1.43 -15.70 9.30
CA ARG A 31 0.20 -15.04 8.84
C ARG A 31 0.38 -13.53 8.70
N LYS A 32 1.10 -12.88 9.62
CA LYS A 32 1.40 -11.45 9.51
C LYS A 32 2.26 -11.14 8.30
N GLU A 33 3.36 -11.85 8.13
CA GLU A 33 4.28 -11.65 7.00
C GLU A 33 3.54 -11.81 5.65
N LYS A 34 2.65 -12.79 5.55
CA LYS A 34 1.78 -12.95 4.39
C LYS A 34 0.91 -11.72 4.13
N ILE A 35 0.22 -11.20 5.14
CA ILE A 35 -0.67 -10.04 4.99
C ILE A 35 0.12 -8.76 4.64
N TYR A 36 1.30 -8.55 5.23
CA TYR A 36 2.19 -7.45 4.84
C TYR A 36 2.62 -7.56 3.38
N SER A 37 3.00 -8.76 2.93
CA SER A 37 3.41 -9.02 1.55
C SER A 37 2.27 -8.79 0.57
N GLU A 38 1.06 -9.25 0.90
CA GLU A 38 -0.16 -8.99 0.12
C GLU A 38 -0.45 -7.49 0.02
N THR A 39 -0.29 -6.75 1.11
CA THR A 39 -0.49 -5.29 1.14
C THR A 39 0.51 -4.56 0.24
N ILE A 40 1.79 -4.94 0.27
CA ILE A 40 2.81 -4.40 -0.64
C ILE A 40 2.48 -4.74 -2.09
N ALA A 41 2.10 -5.98 -2.38
CA ALA A 41 1.76 -6.41 -3.73
C ALA A 41 0.59 -5.59 -4.31
N ARG A 42 -0.42 -5.27 -3.49
CA ARG A 42 -1.53 -4.39 -3.89
C ARG A 42 -1.08 -2.96 -4.17
N LEU A 43 -0.21 -2.39 -3.34
CA LEU A 43 0.36 -1.06 -3.61
C LEU A 43 1.20 -1.04 -4.89
N GLN A 44 1.95 -2.11 -5.17
CA GLN A 44 2.70 -2.27 -6.42
C GLN A 44 1.78 -2.44 -7.64
N GLU A 45 0.65 -3.13 -7.49
CA GLU A 45 -0.38 -3.25 -8.53
C GLU A 45 -0.95 -1.89 -8.92
N ILE A 46 -1.31 -1.06 -7.93
CA ILE A 46 -1.73 0.33 -8.14
C ILE A 46 -0.64 1.13 -8.86
N GLN A 47 0.62 1.02 -8.41
CA GLN A 47 1.76 1.70 -9.04
C GLN A 47 1.96 1.29 -10.51
N ASN A 48 1.83 0.01 -10.82
CA ASN A 48 1.97 -0.50 -12.19
C ASN A 48 0.87 0.06 -13.12
N ILE A 49 -0.36 0.19 -12.63
CA ILE A 49 -1.46 0.76 -13.42
C ILE A 49 -1.24 2.26 -13.65
N ILE A 50 -0.77 2.99 -12.64
CA ILE A 50 -0.39 4.41 -12.82
C ILE A 50 0.66 4.56 -13.92
N LEU A 51 1.71 3.73 -13.92
CA LEU A 51 2.73 3.73 -14.97
C LEU A 51 2.13 3.42 -16.35
N LYS A 52 1.20 2.45 -16.45
CA LYS A 52 0.50 2.13 -17.69
C LYS A 52 -0.33 3.31 -18.20
N CYS A 53 -1.05 4.01 -17.31
CA CYS A 53 -1.78 5.23 -17.65
C CYS A 53 -0.85 6.31 -18.19
N GLN A 54 0.31 6.53 -17.56
CA GLN A 54 1.31 7.49 -18.03
C GLN A 54 1.85 7.14 -19.42
N ILE A 55 2.15 5.86 -19.68
CA ILE A 55 2.60 5.39 -21.00
C ILE A 55 1.54 5.68 -22.07
N ASN A 56 0.27 5.38 -21.79
CA ASN A 56 -0.82 5.63 -22.72
C ASN A 56 -1.01 7.13 -22.99
N LEU A 57 -0.90 7.99 -21.97
CA LEU A 57 -0.93 9.45 -22.13
C LEU A 57 0.19 9.97 -23.03
N ILE A 58 1.42 9.48 -22.82
CA ILE A 58 2.56 9.81 -23.68
C ILE A 58 2.29 9.35 -25.12
N GLY A 59 1.69 8.17 -25.29
CA GLY A 59 1.25 7.65 -26.58
C GLY A 59 0.26 8.58 -27.28
N ILE A 60 -0.79 9.02 -26.59
CA ILE A 60 -1.78 9.97 -27.14
C ILE A 60 -1.09 11.26 -27.61
N ASN A 61 -0.22 11.83 -26.78
CA ASN A 61 0.52 13.06 -27.11
C ASN A 61 1.46 12.87 -28.31
N LYS A 62 2.09 11.71 -28.44
CA LYS A 62 3.05 11.41 -29.52
C LYS A 62 2.37 11.16 -30.87
N TYR A 63 1.21 10.52 -30.90
CA TYR A 63 0.51 10.14 -32.12
C TYR A 63 -0.59 11.11 -32.55
N ASN A 64 -0.65 12.30 -31.92
CA ASN A 64 -1.76 13.24 -32.06
C ASN A 64 -2.01 13.71 -33.51
N LEU A 65 -1.01 13.60 -34.40
CA LEU A 65 -1.06 14.08 -35.80
C LEU A 65 -0.77 13.00 -36.87
N ASP A 66 -0.20 11.85 -36.51
CA ASP A 66 0.38 10.91 -37.49
C ASP A 66 -0.39 9.58 -37.65
N ASN A 67 -1.21 9.19 -36.66
CA ASN A 67 -1.94 7.91 -36.71
C ASN A 67 -3.17 7.88 -35.79
N ASP A 68 -4.32 8.30 -36.33
CA ASP A 68 -5.59 8.39 -35.58
C ASP A 68 -6.04 7.06 -34.96
N ASN A 69 -5.78 5.93 -35.61
CA ASN A 69 -6.14 4.61 -35.08
C ASN A 69 -5.36 4.27 -33.80
N ILE A 70 -4.05 4.54 -33.78
CA ILE A 70 -3.20 4.33 -32.60
C ILE A 70 -3.59 5.32 -31.48
N ARG A 71 -3.94 6.56 -31.85
CA ARG A 71 -4.43 7.55 -30.87
C ARG A 71 -5.71 7.07 -30.19
N GLN A 72 -6.71 6.65 -30.95
CA GLN A 72 -7.97 6.13 -30.42
C GLN A 72 -7.77 4.90 -29.53
N GLU A 73 -6.90 3.96 -29.93
CA GLU A 73 -6.55 2.80 -29.11
C GLU A 73 -5.94 3.21 -27.76
N ASN A 74 -5.00 4.16 -27.76
CA ASN A 74 -4.40 4.66 -26.52
C ASN A 74 -5.41 5.38 -25.62
N GLN A 75 -6.38 6.11 -26.19
CA GLN A 75 -7.47 6.76 -25.44
C GLN A 75 -8.36 5.72 -24.75
N ILE A 76 -8.78 4.66 -25.47
CA ILE A 76 -9.57 3.56 -24.90
C ILE A 76 -8.77 2.85 -23.80
N ASN A 77 -7.51 2.53 -24.05
CA ASN A 77 -6.63 1.86 -23.10
C ASN A 77 -6.40 2.70 -21.84
N LEU A 78 -6.26 4.02 -21.99
CA LEU A 78 -6.14 4.96 -20.89
C LEU A 78 -7.42 5.00 -20.06
N HIS A 79 -8.59 5.16 -20.68
CA HIS A 79 -9.88 5.15 -19.98
C HIS A 79 -10.04 3.87 -19.14
N ASN A 80 -9.82 2.71 -19.75
CA ASN A 80 -9.94 1.42 -19.07
C ASN A 80 -8.96 1.31 -17.89
N SER A 81 -7.72 1.76 -18.07
CA SER A 81 -6.69 1.69 -17.02
C SER A 81 -6.99 2.67 -15.87
N LEU A 82 -7.59 3.84 -16.15
CA LEU A 82 -8.06 4.77 -15.13
C LEU A 82 -9.23 4.17 -14.34
N MET A 83 -10.20 3.53 -15.00
CA MET A 83 -11.30 2.87 -14.29
C MET A 83 -10.79 1.72 -13.40
N GLU A 84 -9.86 0.92 -13.90
CA GLU A 84 -9.20 -0.15 -13.15
C GLU A 84 -8.45 0.41 -11.92
N LEU A 85 -7.72 1.52 -12.07
CA LEU A 85 -7.02 2.21 -11.00
C LEU A 85 -7.97 2.64 -9.87
N LEU A 86 -9.10 3.27 -10.22
CA LEU A 86 -10.08 3.75 -9.25
C LEU A 86 -10.74 2.59 -8.50
N LEU A 87 -11.07 1.50 -9.19
CA LEU A 87 -11.62 0.29 -8.58
C LEU A 87 -10.64 -0.33 -7.58
N LEU A 88 -9.38 -0.51 -7.97
CA LEU A 88 -8.36 -1.07 -7.09
C LEU A 88 -8.07 -0.17 -5.89
N ASN A 89 -8.11 1.15 -6.07
CA ASN A 89 -7.96 2.09 -4.96
C ASN A 89 -9.12 1.97 -3.95
N ASP A 90 -10.35 1.84 -4.43
CA ASP A 90 -11.52 1.60 -3.57
C ASP A 90 -11.39 0.26 -2.81
N GLU A 91 -11.01 -0.81 -3.52
CA GLU A 91 -10.78 -2.12 -2.91
C GLU A 91 -9.67 -2.09 -1.86
N PHE A 92 -8.58 -1.38 -2.13
CA PHE A 92 -7.49 -1.21 -1.19
C PHE A 92 -7.94 -0.50 0.09
N GLY A 93 -8.73 0.58 -0.04
CA GLY A 93 -9.33 1.27 1.10
C GLY A 93 -10.19 0.34 1.97
N LEU A 94 -10.99 -0.53 1.35
CA LEU A 94 -11.80 -1.53 2.07
C LEU A 94 -10.95 -2.62 2.74
N GLN A 95 -9.83 -3.02 2.12
CA GLN A 95 -8.91 -4.01 2.66
C GLN A 95 -8.21 -3.51 3.92
N ILE A 96 -7.85 -2.22 4.01
CA ILE A 96 -7.18 -1.64 5.18
C ILE A 96 -7.99 -1.80 6.46
N CYS A 97 -9.31 -1.68 6.39
CA CYS A 97 -10.20 -1.91 7.53
C CYS A 97 -10.04 -3.32 8.13
N LYS A 98 -9.60 -4.30 7.32
CA LYS A 98 -9.36 -5.69 7.75
C LYS A 98 -7.95 -5.94 8.29
N LEU A 99 -7.03 -4.97 8.17
CA LEU A 99 -5.62 -5.10 8.59
C LEU A 99 -5.38 -4.84 10.08
N PHE A 100 -6.35 -4.21 10.77
CA PHE A 100 -6.26 -3.87 12.20
C PHE A 100 -5.81 -5.02 13.13
N PRO A 101 -6.26 -6.29 12.96
CA PRO A 101 -5.83 -7.38 13.83
C PRO A 101 -4.38 -7.82 13.62
N TYR A 102 -3.77 -7.43 12.49
CA TYR A 102 -2.54 -8.01 11.98
C TYR A 102 -1.37 -7.02 12.01
N PHE A 103 -1.62 -5.73 11.92
CA PHE A 103 -0.56 -4.72 11.87
C PHE A 103 -0.28 -4.12 13.25
N PHE A 104 0.98 -3.76 13.51
CA PHE A 104 1.25 -2.86 14.62
C PHE A 104 0.87 -1.43 14.21
N ARG A 105 0.61 -0.61 15.23
CA ARG A 105 0.08 0.74 15.07
C ARG A 105 0.83 1.61 14.04
N PRO A 106 2.18 1.64 14.00
CA PRO A 106 2.90 2.47 13.02
C PRO A 106 2.65 2.05 11.57
N ALA A 107 2.71 0.75 11.28
CA ALA A 107 2.46 0.25 9.93
C ALA A 107 0.99 0.46 9.52
N LEU A 108 0.05 0.29 10.45
CA LEU A 108 -1.36 0.54 10.20
C LEU A 108 -1.64 2.03 9.92
N GLU A 109 -1.08 2.93 10.71
CA GLU A 109 -1.19 4.39 10.52
C GLU A 109 -0.61 4.80 9.16
N GLU A 110 0.52 4.23 8.76
CA GLU A 110 1.11 4.45 7.45
C GLU A 110 0.20 3.96 6.32
N THR A 111 -0.33 2.74 6.40
CA THR A 111 -1.22 2.21 5.35
C THR A 111 -2.51 3.03 5.22
N ILE A 112 -3.08 3.48 6.35
CA ILE A 112 -4.24 4.38 6.36
C ILE A 112 -3.90 5.72 5.70
N ASN A 113 -2.73 6.29 6.01
CA ASN A 113 -2.29 7.54 5.40
C ASN A 113 -2.10 7.40 3.88
N ILE A 114 -1.47 6.30 3.44
CA ILE A 114 -1.32 5.98 2.01
C ILE A 114 -2.67 5.94 1.33
N SER A 115 -3.64 5.18 1.85
CA SER A 115 -4.97 5.09 1.23
C SER A 115 -5.71 6.42 1.21
N ARG A 116 -5.65 7.20 2.30
CA ARG A 116 -6.25 8.54 2.32
C ARG A 116 -5.63 9.44 1.26
N LYS A 117 -4.31 9.46 1.16
CA LYS A 117 -3.57 10.29 0.19
C LYS A 117 -3.83 9.85 -1.25
N LEU A 118 -3.87 8.55 -1.52
CA LEU A 118 -4.27 8.04 -2.83
C LEU A 118 -5.66 8.52 -3.23
N LYS A 119 -6.63 8.44 -2.31
CA LYS A 119 -7.98 8.96 -2.55
C LYS A 119 -8.00 10.47 -2.79
N GLU A 120 -7.17 11.23 -2.08
CA GLU A 120 -7.01 12.68 -2.29
C GLU A 120 -6.45 12.98 -3.69
N TYR A 121 -5.34 12.34 -4.08
CA TYR A 121 -4.74 12.54 -5.40
C TYR A 121 -5.69 12.14 -6.53
N LEU A 122 -6.33 10.97 -6.41
CA LEU A 122 -7.23 10.45 -7.43
C LEU A 122 -8.63 11.08 -7.40
N SER A 123 -8.94 11.97 -6.44
CA SER A 123 -10.27 12.57 -6.28
C SER A 123 -10.78 13.23 -7.56
N ASN A 124 -9.92 14.00 -8.23
CA ASN A 124 -10.22 14.65 -9.51
C ASN A 124 -10.59 13.64 -10.62
N LEU A 125 -10.11 12.39 -10.53
CA LEU A 125 -10.44 11.36 -11.50
C LEU A 125 -11.80 10.70 -11.22
N TYR A 126 -12.25 10.68 -9.97
CA TYR A 126 -13.57 10.14 -9.61
C TYR A 126 -14.72 10.97 -10.18
N ASP A 127 -14.52 12.25 -10.43
CA ASP A 127 -15.52 13.11 -11.05
C ASP A 127 -15.91 12.62 -12.47
N TYR A 128 -14.99 11.95 -13.16
CA TYR A 128 -15.25 11.32 -14.48
C TYR A 128 -15.90 9.94 -14.39
N ARG A 129 -16.22 9.44 -13.20
CA ARG A 129 -16.96 8.18 -13.00
C ARG A 129 -18.47 8.39 -13.02
N GLY A 130 -18.93 9.64 -12.87
CA GLY A 130 -20.34 10.00 -12.66
C GLY A 130 -21.15 10.26 -13.93
N ASP A 131 -20.50 10.32 -15.09
CA ASP A 131 -21.14 10.64 -16.36
C ASP A 131 -20.77 9.53 -17.36
N ASP A 132 -21.75 8.92 -18.02
CA ASP A 132 -21.52 7.86 -19.03
C ASP A 132 -20.75 8.39 -20.27
N THR A 133 -20.42 9.67 -20.27
CA THR A 133 -19.60 10.32 -21.29
C THR A 133 -18.13 9.88 -21.16
N PRO A 134 -17.52 9.36 -22.23
CA PRO A 134 -16.09 9.05 -22.22
C PRO A 134 -15.27 10.32 -21.96
N ILE A 135 -14.14 10.14 -21.26
CA ILE A 135 -13.20 11.23 -20.98
C ILE A 135 -12.71 11.80 -22.32
N ASP A 136 -12.89 13.10 -22.53
CA ASP A 136 -12.41 13.78 -23.74
C ASP A 136 -10.91 14.01 -23.65
N PHE A 137 -10.15 12.99 -24.04
CA PHE A 137 -8.70 13.08 -24.11
C PHE A 137 -8.21 13.95 -25.27
N ASP A 138 -9.04 14.63 -26.06
CA ASP A 138 -8.57 15.62 -27.03
C ASP A 138 -8.35 17.00 -26.36
N ASP A 139 -8.96 17.24 -25.20
CA ASP A 139 -8.67 18.40 -24.34
C ASP A 139 -7.23 18.31 -23.75
N ILE A 140 -6.38 19.25 -24.18
CA ILE A 140 -4.98 19.36 -23.74
C ILE A 140 -4.88 19.68 -22.25
N GLU A 141 -5.69 20.62 -21.75
CA GLU A 141 -5.65 21.02 -20.34
C GLU A 141 -6.07 19.86 -19.44
N LEU A 142 -7.05 19.08 -19.88
CA LEU A 142 -7.48 17.87 -19.18
C LEU A 142 -6.36 16.83 -19.15
N ARG A 143 -5.72 16.54 -20.30
CA ARG A 143 -4.60 15.58 -20.35
C ARG A 143 -3.45 15.99 -19.43
N GLU A 144 -3.09 17.27 -19.39
CA GLU A 144 -2.05 17.78 -18.50
C GLU A 144 -2.41 17.62 -17.03
N LYS A 145 -3.66 17.92 -16.64
CA LYS A 145 -4.16 17.69 -15.27
C LYS A 145 -4.09 16.22 -14.88
N ILE A 146 -4.52 15.31 -15.76
CA ILE A 146 -4.46 13.86 -15.53
C ILE A 146 -2.99 13.41 -15.41
N PHE A 147 -2.11 13.90 -16.28
CA PHE A 147 -0.69 13.56 -16.23
C PHE A 147 -0.03 13.98 -14.92
N LEU A 148 -0.23 15.23 -14.49
CA LEU A 148 0.29 15.75 -13.22
C LEU A 148 -0.25 14.95 -12.03
N CYS A 149 -1.56 14.66 -12.03
CA CYS A 149 -2.19 13.83 -11.01
C CYS A 149 -1.52 12.45 -10.91
N LEU A 150 -1.31 11.77 -12.04
CA LEU A 150 -0.69 10.44 -12.06
C LEU A 150 0.78 10.49 -11.64
N ASP A 151 1.52 11.52 -12.03
CA ASP A 151 2.93 11.70 -11.66
C ASP A 151 3.11 11.94 -10.16
N GLU A 152 2.31 12.85 -9.57
CA GLU A 152 2.32 13.08 -8.13
C GLU A 152 1.95 11.81 -7.35
N THR A 153 0.94 11.07 -7.82
CA THR A 153 0.51 9.81 -7.20
C THR A 153 1.59 8.74 -7.28
N GLY A 154 2.24 8.59 -8.45
CA GLY A 154 3.30 7.61 -8.68
C GLY A 154 4.54 7.89 -7.84
N ASN A 155 4.97 9.15 -7.77
CA ASN A 155 6.09 9.60 -6.95
C ASN A 155 5.82 9.39 -5.46
N TYR A 156 4.61 9.72 -5.00
CA TYR A 156 4.17 9.48 -3.63
C TYR A 156 4.23 7.98 -3.27
N LEU A 157 3.58 7.13 -4.08
CA LEU A 157 3.55 5.68 -3.85
C LEU A 157 4.96 5.06 -3.80
N SER A 158 5.84 5.46 -4.70
CA SER A 158 7.21 4.94 -4.75
C SER A 158 7.96 5.18 -3.43
N SER A 159 7.80 6.37 -2.85
CA SER A 159 8.38 6.72 -1.54
C SER A 159 7.71 5.92 -0.41
N GLU A 160 6.38 5.90 -0.37
CA GLU A 160 5.65 5.31 0.75
C GLU A 160 5.71 3.79 0.81
N ILE A 161 5.79 3.09 -0.33
CA ILE A 161 6.01 1.63 -0.35
C ILE A 161 7.33 1.30 0.35
N GLN A 162 8.38 2.10 0.17
CA GLN A 162 9.68 1.89 0.83
C GLN A 162 9.59 2.13 2.35
N ILE A 163 8.88 3.19 2.76
CA ILE A 163 8.66 3.53 4.17
C ILE A 163 7.82 2.44 4.85
N PHE A 164 6.75 1.99 4.21
CA PHE A 164 5.90 0.91 4.70
C PHE A 164 6.66 -0.42 4.82
N ALA A 165 7.48 -0.77 3.82
CA ALA A 165 8.34 -1.95 3.89
C ALA A 165 9.37 -1.87 5.02
N PHE A 166 9.85 -0.66 5.37
CA PHE A 166 10.71 -0.45 6.54
C PHE A 166 9.94 -0.69 7.85
N TYR A 167 8.73 -0.17 7.99
CA TYR A 167 7.89 -0.42 9.18
C TYR A 167 7.56 -1.91 9.33
N MET A 168 7.20 -2.59 8.25
CA MET A 168 7.03 -4.05 8.23
C MET A 168 8.27 -4.78 8.74
N LYS A 169 9.47 -4.45 8.24
CA LYS A 169 10.71 -5.12 8.65
C LYS A 169 11.02 -4.87 10.13
N SER A 170 10.72 -3.68 10.62
CA SER A 170 10.82 -3.31 12.03
C SER A 170 9.85 -4.11 12.89
N ASP A 171 8.59 -4.25 12.45
CA ASP A 171 7.52 -4.97 13.13
C ASP A 171 7.78 -6.49 13.20
N LEU A 172 8.34 -7.08 12.14
CA LEU A 172 8.67 -8.51 12.06
C LEU A 172 9.93 -8.88 12.85
N ARG A 173 10.83 -7.92 13.12
CA ARG A 173 12.03 -8.14 13.93
C ARG A 173 11.81 -7.64 15.35
N ILE A 174 11.38 -8.53 16.26
CA ILE A 174 11.50 -8.29 17.71
C ILE A 174 12.98 -8.28 18.10
N ASN A 175 13.67 -7.17 17.88
CA ASN A 175 14.93 -6.89 18.53
C ASN A 175 14.80 -5.51 19.18
N ILE A 176 14.80 -5.47 20.51
CA ILE A 176 14.60 -4.24 21.32
C ILE A 176 15.53 -3.09 20.89
N LYS A 177 16.70 -3.40 20.31
CA LYS A 177 17.60 -2.40 19.70
C LYS A 177 16.96 -1.64 18.52
N TYR A 178 16.19 -2.31 17.66
CA TYR A 178 15.48 -1.67 16.56
C TYR A 178 14.20 -0.96 17.01
N PHE A 179 13.59 -1.37 18.13
CA PHE A 179 12.51 -0.61 18.77
C PHE A 179 13.01 0.78 19.22
N ILE A 180 14.22 0.85 19.80
CA ILE A 180 14.86 2.14 20.18
C ILE A 180 15.20 2.98 18.95
N CYS A 181 15.73 2.38 17.87
CA CYS A 181 15.97 3.09 16.61
C CYS A 181 14.68 3.55 15.92
N GLY A 182 13.63 2.73 15.95
CA GLY A 182 12.30 3.07 15.44
C GLY A 182 11.66 4.21 16.22
N TYR A 183 11.80 4.22 17.55
CA TYR A 183 11.37 5.31 18.40
C TYR A 183 12.17 6.60 18.16
N TRP A 184 13.49 6.50 17.89
CA TRP A 184 14.33 7.63 17.48
C TRP A 184 13.95 8.18 16.10
N LEU A 185 13.60 7.31 15.15
CA LEU A 185 13.11 7.71 13.83
C LEU A 185 11.72 8.35 13.92
N GLN A 186 10.84 7.83 14.77
CA GLN A 186 9.54 8.44 15.06
C GLN A 186 9.70 9.80 15.75
N ALA A 187 10.61 9.95 16.72
CA ALA A 187 10.94 11.23 17.33
C ALA A 187 11.51 12.24 16.32
N LYS A 188 12.32 11.77 15.35
CA LYS A 188 12.88 12.60 14.27
C LYS A 188 11.81 13.00 13.23
N SER A 189 10.89 12.10 12.91
CA SER A 189 9.73 12.38 12.06
C SER A 189 8.78 13.39 12.72
N PHE A 190 8.51 13.21 14.02
CA PHE A 190 7.72 14.13 14.83
C PHE A 190 8.36 15.52 14.88
N TRP A 191 9.68 15.60 15.06
CA TRP A 191 10.46 16.85 14.99
C TRP A 191 10.36 17.53 13.64
N ARG A 192 10.45 16.76 12.55
CA ARG A 192 10.36 17.29 11.18
C ARG A 192 8.96 17.84 10.86
N TYR A 193 7.91 17.20 11.37
CA TYR A 193 6.52 17.67 11.22
C TYR A 193 6.22 18.91 12.06
N PHE A 194 6.82 19.03 13.26
CA PHE A 194 6.60 20.18 14.15
C PHE A 194 7.33 21.44 13.66
N PHE A 195 8.51 21.31 13.06
CA PHE A 195 9.31 22.44 12.56
C PHE A 195 9.02 22.84 11.11
N SER A 196 8.28 22.04 10.33
CA SER A 196 7.85 22.45 8.97
C SER A 196 6.57 23.31 8.96
N LYS A 197 5.98 23.55 10.13
CA LYS A 197 4.74 24.32 10.33
C LYS A 197 4.95 25.60 11.17
N LEU A 198 6.20 25.94 11.44
CA LEU A 198 6.66 27.20 12.06
C LEU A 198 7.40 28.00 10.98
#